data_AF-A0A8J3ZKB0-F1
#
_entry.id   AF-A0A8J3ZKB0-F1
#
_cell.length_a   1.000
_cell.length_b   1.000
_cell.length_c   1.000
_cell.angle_alpha   90.00
_cell.angle_beta   90.00
_cell.angle_gamma   90.00
#
_symmetry.space_group_name_H-M   'P 1'
#
loop_
_entity.id
_entity.type
_entity.pdbx_description
1 polymer ?
#
loop_
_entity_poly.entity_id
_entity_poly.type
_entity_poly.pdbx_seq_one_letter_code
_entity_poly.pdbx_strand_id
1 'polypeptide(L)'
;MTLKTLDLSVGDDGGMAKKPRTDRPRRRSFSPAEKLRLLAGYEAATESGAGNAFLRENGLYSSLISEWRRTRDAGLLKGKPAGSVVGRPSVDQAEIARLRRQLDVAERRLVRTEAALSIMGKAQALLEEISESVDTPPTSKR
;
A
#
# COMPACT_ATOMS: atom_id res chain seq x y z
N MET A 1 -54.60 0.64 -6.79
CA MET A 1 -54.60 1.67 -5.74
C MET A 1 -53.77 1.19 -4.57
N THR A 2 -52.66 1.88 -4.32
CA THR A 2 -52.03 2.22 -3.03
C THR A 2 -52.38 1.42 -1.76
N LEU A 3 -51.39 0.65 -1.30
CA LEU A 3 -50.67 0.69 0.00
C LEU A 3 -51.36 1.21 1.27
N LYS A 4 -51.24 0.44 2.37
CA LYS A 4 -50.86 0.91 3.73
C LYS A 4 -50.48 -0.28 4.65
N THR A 5 -49.19 -0.61 4.75
CA THR A 5 -48.34 -0.58 5.96
C THR A 5 -48.97 -1.04 7.27
N LEU A 6 -48.42 -2.11 7.84
CA LEU A 6 -48.32 -2.34 9.28
C LEU A 6 -46.93 -2.88 9.61
N ASP A 7 -46.31 -2.17 10.54
CA ASP A 7 -45.05 -2.41 11.22
C ASP A 7 -45.15 -3.70 12.06
N LEU A 8 -44.12 -4.54 12.07
CA LEU A 8 -44.02 -5.71 12.94
C LEU A 8 -42.67 -5.75 13.62
N SER A 9 -42.75 -5.38 14.90
CA SER A 9 -41.77 -5.40 15.96
C SER A 9 -41.04 -6.75 16.12
N VAL A 10 -39.75 -6.60 16.48
CA VAL A 10 -38.93 -7.40 17.41
C VAL A 10 -39.56 -8.69 17.95
N GLY A 11 -38.88 -9.81 17.67
CA GLY A 11 -38.94 -11.05 18.45
C GLY A 11 -37.52 -11.45 18.87
N ASP A 12 -37.23 -11.27 20.16
CA ASP A 12 -36.16 -11.93 20.90
C ASP A 12 -36.54 -13.41 21.08
N ASP A 13 -35.67 -14.35 20.71
CA ASP A 13 -35.70 -15.70 21.24
C ASP A 13 -34.44 -16.50 20.89
N GLY A 14 -33.74 -16.95 21.93
CA GLY A 14 -33.08 -18.26 21.94
C GLY A 14 -31.64 -18.34 21.44
N GLY A 15 -30.70 -17.98 22.32
CA GLY A 15 -29.28 -18.35 22.20
C GLY A 15 -29.06 -19.86 22.19
N MET A 16 -29.10 -20.47 21.01
CA MET A 16 -28.54 -21.82 20.77
C MET A 16 -27.11 -21.66 20.26
N ALA A 17 -26.13 -21.86 21.14
CA ALA A 17 -24.72 -21.97 20.78
C ALA A 17 -24.55 -23.13 19.78
N LYS A 18 -24.49 -22.82 18.48
CA LYS A 18 -24.17 -23.79 17.42
C LYS A 18 -22.76 -24.33 17.70
N LYS A 19 -22.66 -25.55 18.25
CA LYS A 19 -21.40 -26.29 18.32
C LYS A 19 -20.79 -26.34 16.91
N PRO A 20 -19.52 -25.96 16.71
CA PRO A 20 -18.91 -26.01 15.39
C PRO A 20 -18.87 -27.47 14.91
N ARG A 21 -19.37 -27.71 13.69
CA ARG A 21 -19.32 -29.02 13.03
C ARG A 21 -17.84 -29.35 12.79
N THR A 22 -17.31 -30.35 13.49
CA THR A 22 -15.88 -30.69 13.51
C THR A 22 -15.38 -31.38 12.23
N ASP A 23 -16.28 -31.74 11.32
CA ASP A 23 -16.00 -32.53 10.11
C ASP A 23 -15.89 -31.68 8.82
N ARG A 24 -15.54 -30.39 8.92
CA ARG A 24 -15.38 -29.51 7.75
C ARG A 24 -13.93 -29.04 7.62
N PRO A 25 -13.34 -29.03 6.40
CA PRO A 25 -12.02 -28.45 6.18
C PRO A 25 -11.96 -27.02 6.75
N ARG A 26 -11.12 -26.84 7.77
CA ARG A 26 -11.01 -25.57 8.50
C ARG A 26 -10.23 -24.59 7.64
N ARG A 27 -10.88 -23.51 7.20
CA ARG A 27 -10.23 -22.44 6.43
C ARG A 27 -9.10 -21.83 7.26
N ARG A 28 -7.92 -21.67 6.65
CA ARG A 28 -6.76 -21.02 7.29
C ARG A 28 -7.12 -19.58 7.67
N SER A 29 -6.98 -19.23 8.94
CA SER A 29 -7.18 -17.88 9.46
C SER A 29 -5.83 -17.25 9.80
N PHE A 30 -5.67 -15.96 9.49
CA PHE A 30 -4.46 -15.20 9.81
C PHE A 30 -4.78 -14.13 10.86
N SER A 31 -3.99 -14.10 11.92
CA SER A 31 -4.00 -13.00 12.89
C SER A 31 -3.49 -11.70 12.26
N PRO A 32 -3.85 -10.51 12.80
CA PRO A 32 -3.33 -9.24 12.29
C PRO A 32 -1.81 -9.17 12.24
N ALA A 33 -1.13 -9.74 13.25
CA ALA A 33 0.34 -9.81 13.30
C ALA A 33 0.92 -10.70 12.19
N GLU A 34 0.33 -11.87 11.94
CA GLU A 34 0.76 -12.75 10.84
C GLU A 34 0.56 -12.10 9.47
N LYS A 35 -0.55 -11.39 9.27
CA LYS A 35 -0.80 -10.63 8.03
C LYS A 35 0.29 -9.61 7.80
N LEU A 36 0.67 -8.83 8.82
CA LEU A 36 1.75 -7.85 8.72
C LEU A 36 3.11 -8.50 8.44
N ARG A 37 3.42 -9.62 9.11
CA ARG A 37 4.68 -10.36 8.89
C ARG A 37 4.79 -10.88 7.46
N LEU A 38 3.73 -11.52 6.96
CA LEU A 38 3.69 -12.07 5.61
C LEU A 38 3.74 -10.97 4.55
N LEU A 39 3.10 -9.84 4.81
CA LEU A 39 3.10 -8.70 3.91
C LEU A 39 4.48 -8.03 3.83
N ALA A 40 5.18 -7.88 4.96
CA ALA A 40 6.56 -7.40 4.98
C ALA A 40 7.51 -8.38 4.27
N GLY A 41 7.35 -9.69 4.49
CA GLY A 41 8.12 -10.71 3.78
C GLY A 41 7.89 -10.69 2.27
N TYR A 42 6.64 -10.49 1.84
CA TYR A 42 6.31 -10.32 0.41
C TYR A 42 6.92 -9.06 -0.18
N GLU A 43 6.87 -7.92 0.54
CA GLU A 43 7.45 -6.65 0.09
C GLU A 43 8.97 -6.76 -0.09
N ALA A 44 9.68 -7.36 0.86
CA ALA A 44 11.11 -7.64 0.72
C ALA A 44 11.40 -8.59 -0.45
N ALA A 45 10.61 -9.66 -0.62
CA ALA A 45 10.77 -10.57 -1.75
C ALA A 45 10.50 -9.89 -3.11
N THR A 46 9.65 -8.87 -3.17
CA THR A 46 9.42 -8.12 -4.42
C THR A 46 10.61 -7.26 -4.83
N GLU A 47 11.43 -6.80 -3.89
CA GLU A 47 12.63 -6.02 -4.20
C GLU A 47 13.67 -6.85 -4.97
N SER A 48 13.74 -8.17 -4.68
CA SER A 48 14.62 -9.11 -5.39
C SER A 48 13.95 -9.85 -6.54
N GLY A 49 12.72 -9.48 -6.93
CA GLY A 49 11.94 -10.17 -7.97
C GLY A 49 11.37 -11.54 -7.58
N ALA A 50 11.53 -11.95 -6.32
CA ALA A 50 11.10 -13.26 -5.79
C ALA A 50 9.65 -13.27 -5.23
N GLY A 51 8.88 -12.20 -5.41
CA GLY A 51 7.53 -12.08 -4.82
C GLY A 51 6.58 -13.23 -5.18
N ASN A 52 6.58 -13.70 -6.43
CA ASN A 52 5.74 -14.84 -6.83
C ASN A 52 6.19 -16.17 -6.21
N ALA A 53 7.49 -16.34 -5.95
CA ALA A 53 8.00 -17.51 -5.24
C ALA A 53 7.52 -17.49 -3.78
N PHE A 54 7.63 -16.33 -3.12
CA PHE A 54 7.14 -16.14 -1.75
C PHE A 54 5.64 -16.45 -1.62
N LEU A 55 4.81 -16.01 -2.58
CA LEU A 55 3.38 -16.32 -2.60
C LEU A 55 3.10 -17.82 -2.65
N ARG A 56 3.80 -18.55 -3.53
CA ARG A 56 3.63 -20.00 -3.68
C ARG A 56 4.08 -20.76 -2.44
N GLU A 57 5.22 -20.40 -1.87
CA GLU A 57 5.75 -21.01 -0.65
C GLU A 57 4.82 -20.83 0.55
N ASN A 58 4.18 -19.66 0.65
CA ASN A 58 3.28 -19.36 1.76
C ASN A 58 1.81 -19.75 1.49
N GLY A 59 1.50 -20.25 0.30
CA GLY A 59 0.13 -20.59 -0.13
C GLY A 59 -0.80 -19.36 -0.19
N LEU A 60 -0.27 -18.22 -0.62
CA LEU A 60 -0.97 -16.93 -0.66
C LEU A 60 -1.32 -16.55 -2.10
N TYR A 61 -2.47 -15.90 -2.27
CA TYR A 61 -2.87 -15.29 -3.53
C TYR A 61 -2.54 -13.79 -3.52
N SER A 62 -2.25 -13.23 -4.70
CA SER A 62 -1.99 -11.80 -4.90
C SER A 62 -3.17 -10.92 -4.45
N SER A 63 -4.40 -11.41 -4.60
CA SER A 63 -5.62 -10.75 -4.12
C SER A 63 -5.61 -10.56 -2.60
N LEU A 64 -5.15 -11.57 -1.86
CA LEU A 64 -5.09 -11.56 -0.40
C LEU A 64 -4.04 -10.55 0.10
N ILE A 65 -2.86 -10.52 -0.53
CA ILE A 65 -1.85 -9.51 -0.25
C ILE A 65 -2.38 -8.10 -0.55
N SER A 66 -3.09 -7.92 -1.67
CA SER A 66 -3.67 -6.63 -2.04
C SER A 66 -4.70 -6.15 -1.02
N GLU A 67 -5.54 -7.05 -0.51
CA GLU A 67 -6.48 -6.75 0.57
C GLU A 67 -5.77 -6.38 1.87
N TRP A 68 -4.71 -7.12 2.24
CA TRP A 68 -3.93 -6.84 3.43
C TRP A 68 -3.18 -5.51 3.35
N ARG A 69 -2.70 -5.11 2.16
CA ARG A 69 -2.15 -3.76 1.94
C ARG A 69 -3.20 -2.70 2.21
N ARG A 70 -4.41 -2.83 1.66
CA ARG A 70 -5.50 -1.87 1.92
C ARG A 70 -5.86 -1.77 3.39
N THR A 71 -5.97 -2.91 4.09
CA THR A 71 -6.29 -2.91 5.54
C THR A 71 -5.14 -2.36 6.38
N ARG A 72 -3.87 -2.58 6.02
CA ARG A 72 -2.71 -1.93 6.64
C ARG A 72 -2.75 -0.42 6.44
N ASP A 73 -2.94 0.04 5.20
CA ASP A 73 -2.90 1.46 4.83
C ASP A 73 -4.04 2.23 5.53
N ALA A 74 -5.19 1.59 5.70
CA ALA A 74 -6.32 2.07 6.50
C ALA A 74 -6.10 2.02 8.03
N GLY A 75 -4.94 1.53 8.49
CA GLY A 75 -4.61 1.45 9.92
C GLY A 75 -5.29 0.32 10.68
N LEU A 76 -5.98 -0.60 10.00
CA LEU A 76 -6.81 -1.61 10.63
C LEU A 76 -6.03 -2.78 11.25
N LEU A 77 -4.76 -2.96 10.88
CA LEU A 77 -3.94 -4.07 11.36
C LEU A 77 -3.06 -3.70 12.57
N LYS A 78 -2.82 -2.40 12.82
CA LYS A 78 -1.95 -1.93 13.91
C LYS A 78 -2.70 -1.95 15.26
N GLY A 79 -2.04 -2.43 16.31
CA GLY A 79 -2.57 -2.40 17.69
C GLY A 79 -3.72 -3.37 17.99
N LYS A 80 -4.09 -4.25 17.06
CA LYS A 80 -5.19 -5.21 17.24
C LYS A 80 -4.70 -6.52 17.88
N PRO A 81 -5.39 -7.05 18.92
CA PRO A 81 -5.01 -8.31 19.55
C PRO A 81 -5.26 -9.52 18.63
N ALA A 82 -4.55 -10.62 18.89
CA ALA A 82 -4.74 -11.87 18.20
C ALA A 82 -6.21 -12.35 18.34
N GLY A 83 -6.85 -12.72 17.21
CA GLY A 83 -8.25 -13.15 17.19
C GLY A 83 -9.29 -12.05 16.95
N SER A 84 -8.89 -10.77 16.92
CA SER A 84 -9.82 -9.70 16.58
C SER A 84 -10.22 -9.71 15.10
N VAL A 85 -11.51 -9.53 14.84
CA VAL A 85 -12.03 -9.41 13.48
C VAL A 85 -11.57 -8.06 12.91
N VAL A 86 -10.88 -8.12 11.78
CA VAL A 86 -10.51 -6.92 11.00
C VAL A 86 -11.71 -6.58 10.11
N GLY A 87 -12.45 -5.54 10.49
CA GLY A 87 -13.61 -5.07 9.72
C GLY A 87 -13.24 -4.23 8.49
N ARG A 88 -14.26 -3.68 7.82
CA ARG A 88 -14.09 -2.74 6.71
C ARG A 88 -13.53 -1.40 7.23
N PRO A 89 -12.68 -0.69 6.46
CA PRO A 89 -12.24 0.66 6.82
C PRO A 89 -13.42 1.61 7.02
N SER A 90 -13.32 2.51 8.01
CA SER A 90 -14.20 3.67 8.11
C SER A 90 -13.96 4.63 6.93
N VAL A 91 -14.88 5.57 6.72
CA VAL A 91 -14.73 6.62 5.69
C VAL A 91 -13.44 7.41 5.92
N ASP A 92 -13.20 7.84 7.16
CA ASP A 92 -12.00 8.59 7.53
C ASP A 92 -10.71 7.78 7.31
N GLN A 93 -10.72 6.49 7.65
CA GLN A 93 -9.57 5.61 7.41
C GLN A 93 -9.29 5.41 5.93
N ALA A 94 -10.32 5.29 5.11
CA ALA A 94 -10.19 5.20 3.67
C ALA A 94 -9.63 6.51 3.08
N GLU A 95 -10.09 7.65 3.57
CA GLU A 95 -9.62 8.96 3.10
C GLU A 95 -8.17 9.24 3.53
N ILE A 96 -7.81 8.91 4.78
CA ILE A 96 -6.42 8.98 5.24
C ILE A 96 -5.51 8.10 4.36
N ALA A 97 -5.95 6.88 4.03
CA ALA A 97 -5.18 6.00 3.16
C ALA A 97 -5.06 6.57 1.73
N ARG A 98 -6.11 7.20 1.21
CA ARG A 98 -6.10 7.88 -0.09
C ARG A 98 -5.13 9.07 -0.09
N LEU A 99 -5.23 9.95 0.91
CA LEU A 99 -4.39 11.14 1.02
C LEU A 99 -2.91 10.76 1.15
N ARG A 100 -2.58 9.73 1.94
CA ARG A 100 -1.20 9.22 2.04
C ARG A 100 -0.65 8.73 0.71
N ARG A 101 -1.47 8.07 -0.11
CA ARG A 101 -1.05 7.63 -1.46
C ARG A 101 -0.83 8.80 -2.40
N GLN A 102 -1.70 9.81 -2.34
CA GLN A 102 -1.54 11.01 -3.15
C GLN A 102 -0.26 11.77 -2.77
N LEU A 103 0.05 11.82 -1.47
CA LEU A 103 1.28 12.42 -0.95
C LEU A 103 2.53 11.67 -1.46
N ASP A 104 2.59 10.33 -1.34
CA ASP A 104 3.72 9.54 -1.85
C ASP A 104 3.92 9.72 -3.37
N VAL A 105 2.84 9.76 -4.16
CA VAL A 105 2.93 10.02 -5.60
C VAL A 105 3.45 11.43 -5.89
N ALA A 106 2.97 12.43 -5.15
CA ALA A 106 3.40 13.82 -5.31
C ALA A 106 4.88 13.98 -4.94
N GLU A 107 5.33 13.38 -3.83
CA GLU A 107 6.73 13.39 -3.40
C GLU A 107 7.65 12.73 -4.43
N ARG A 108 7.28 11.56 -4.96
CA ARG A 108 8.07 10.92 -6.03
C ARG A 108 8.17 11.76 -7.29
N ARG A 109 7.09 12.48 -7.64
CA ARG A 109 7.10 13.41 -8.77
C ARG A 109 8.04 14.58 -8.49
N LEU A 110 7.99 15.13 -7.29
CA LEU A 110 8.87 16.22 -6.85
C LEU A 110 10.34 15.81 -6.93
N VAL A 111 10.72 14.66 -6.37
CA VAL A 111 12.09 14.11 -6.46
C VAL A 111 12.54 13.96 -7.92
N ARG A 112 11.66 13.45 -8.80
CA ARG A 112 11.98 13.33 -10.24
C ARG A 112 12.20 14.69 -10.89
N THR A 113 11.36 15.68 -10.59
CA THR A 113 11.50 17.03 -11.16
C THR A 113 12.75 17.74 -10.66
N GLU A 114 13.10 17.59 -9.39
CA GLU A 114 14.34 18.13 -8.81
C GLU A 114 15.58 17.49 -9.45
N ALA A 115 15.57 16.18 -9.67
CA ALA A 115 16.64 15.49 -10.38
C ALA A 115 16.80 16.03 -11.82
N ALA A 116 15.68 16.25 -12.53
CA ALA A 116 15.72 16.84 -13.87
C ALA A 116 16.29 18.27 -13.86
N LEU A 117 15.87 19.11 -12.90
CA LEU A 117 16.40 20.47 -12.73
C LEU A 117 17.91 20.45 -12.43
N SER A 118 18.37 19.52 -11.59
CA SER A 118 19.80 19.35 -11.29
C SER A 118 20.61 18.99 -12.53
N ILE A 119 20.10 18.09 -13.38
CA ILE A 119 20.74 17.71 -14.64
C ILE A 119 20.82 18.91 -15.58
N MET A 120 19.72 19.65 -15.74
CA MET A 120 19.70 20.83 -16.60
C MET A 120 20.67 21.92 -16.11
N GLY A 121 20.74 22.15 -14.80
CA GLY A 121 21.71 23.09 -14.22
C GLY A 121 23.16 22.67 -14.49
N LYS A 122 23.49 21.38 -14.35
CA LYS A 122 24.83 20.86 -14.67
C LYS A 122 25.16 20.97 -16.17
N ALA A 123 24.19 20.70 -17.03
CA ALA A 123 24.36 20.83 -18.48
C ALA A 123 24.62 22.29 -18.88
N GLN A 124 23.92 23.24 -18.26
CA GLN A 124 24.11 24.66 -18.51
C GLN A 124 25.48 25.15 -18.03
N ALA A 125 25.93 24.75 -16.83
CA ALA A 125 27.26 25.07 -16.33
C ALA A 125 28.38 24.51 -17.25
N LEU A 126 28.21 23.29 -17.76
CA LEU A 126 29.15 22.71 -18.74
C LEU A 126 29.20 23.51 -20.04
N LEU A 127 28.05 24.00 -20.53
CA LEU A 127 28.01 24.83 -21.74
C LEU A 127 28.68 26.18 -21.53
N GLU A 128 28.56 26.78 -20.35
CA GLU A 128 29.29 28.01 -20.00
C GLU A 128 30.81 27.79 -20.00
N GLU A 129 31.29 26.71 -19.36
CA GLU A 129 32.72 26.35 -19.33
C GLU A 129 33.30 26.16 -20.75
N ILE A 130 32.56 25.47 -21.63
CA ILE A 130 32.96 25.29 -23.02
C ILE A 130 32.99 26.64 -23.74
N SER A 131 31.99 27.51 -23.55
CA SER A 131 31.94 28.83 -24.18
C SER A 131 33.13 29.71 -23.76
N GLU A 132 33.45 29.78 -22.46
CA GLU A 132 34.58 30.55 -21.95
C GLU A 132 35.93 30.04 -22.48
N SER A 133 36.06 28.72 -22.65
CA SER A 133 37.27 28.10 -23.21
C SER A 133 37.50 28.45 -24.69
N VAL A 134 36.43 28.69 -25.46
CA VAL A 134 36.48 29.03 -26.89
C VAL A 134 36.85 30.50 -27.12
N ASP A 135 36.48 31.39 -26.20
CA ASP A 135 36.77 32.83 -26.31
C ASP A 135 38.16 33.25 -25.83
N THR A 136 39.03 32.31 -25.41
CA THR A 136 40.41 32.63 -25.03
C THR A 136 41.33 32.58 -26.28
N PRO A 137 41.75 33.73 -26.86
CA PRO A 137 42.66 33.70 -27.99
C PRO A 137 44.01 33.10 -27.58
N PRO A 138 44.68 32.32 -28.45
CA PRO A 138 46.02 31.83 -28.16
C PRO A 138 46.94 33.02 -27.95
N THR A 139 47.49 33.15 -26.73
CA THR A 139 48.53 34.12 -26.43
C THR A 139 49.78 33.72 -27.19
N SER A 140 49.95 34.32 -28.37
CA SER A 140 51.16 34.25 -29.17
C SER A 140 52.33 34.77 -28.36
N LYS A 141 53.18 33.87 -27.85
CA LYS A 141 54.48 34.22 -27.28
C LYS A 141 55.48 34.38 -28.41
N ARG A 142 55.95 35.61 -28.56
CA ARG A 142 57.08 36.03 -29.40
C ARG A 142 58.41 35.55 -28.81
#